data_AF-A0A2H0PGW2-F1
#
_entry.id   AF-A0A2H0PGW2-F1
#
_cell.length_a   1.000
_cell.length_b   1.000
_cell.length_c   1.000
_cell.angle_alpha   90.00
_cell.angle_beta   90.00
_cell.angle_gamma   90.00
#
_symmetry.space_group_name_H-M   'P 1'
#
loop_
_entity.id
_entity.type
_entity.pdbx_description
1 polymer ?
#
loop_
_entity_poly.entity_id
_entity_poly.type
_entity_poly.pdbx_seq_one_letter_code
_entity_poly.pdbx_strand_id
1 'polypeptide(L)'
;MKHILIALMMVSAVALAKDKVDFAQGQSLYNQGQYKEAADFFVDATKSADSKTKPEALLWLGRSLDKYAEQVNNDAEQECYRKKGSPKTPACMGQYAEKMNAHYGAGAFQFFPTQIIIRYMGTHYQQVATDYPKSDAAAEAAYFQLEKNLLGAPEDVLGRVQDYINKYKGEWNLKARLLYARLNEDIWWIHRKWAWMLYNGSVAEDELIVRGEKYRKAAITAYEELIKKAGSSDVGKTARTELANVKNNVDDGILYGIVSDAVTSGDVGFQRKRDK
;
A
#
# COMPACT_ATOMS: atom_id res chain seq x y z
N MET A 1 -45.83 -52.12 -37.82
CA MET A 1 -45.90 -50.78 -38.45
C MET A 1 -46.55 -49.80 -37.49
N LYS A 2 -45.92 -48.63 -37.33
CA LYS A 2 -46.39 -47.41 -36.65
C LYS A 2 -46.25 -47.37 -35.12
N HIS A 3 -45.06 -46.91 -34.75
CA HIS A 3 -44.73 -46.12 -33.57
C HIS A 3 -45.66 -44.90 -33.41
N ILE A 4 -46.06 -44.59 -32.19
CA ILE A 4 -46.34 -43.20 -31.78
C ILE A 4 -45.51 -42.92 -30.54
N LEU A 5 -44.56 -42.00 -30.74
CA LEU A 5 -43.62 -41.45 -29.78
C LEU A 5 -44.35 -40.69 -28.67
N ILE A 6 -43.94 -40.95 -27.43
CA ILE A 6 -44.07 -40.01 -26.32
C ILE A 6 -42.95 -38.99 -26.51
N ALA A 7 -43.27 -37.78 -26.96
CA ALA A 7 -42.33 -36.67 -26.99
C ALA A 7 -42.35 -35.95 -25.63
N LEU A 8 -41.34 -36.27 -24.83
CA LEU A 8 -41.01 -35.65 -23.56
C LEU A 8 -40.72 -34.15 -23.76
N MET A 9 -41.37 -33.30 -22.96
CA MET A 9 -41.02 -31.89 -22.84
C MET A 9 -39.59 -31.76 -22.28
N MET A 10 -38.65 -31.27 -23.07
CA MET A 10 -37.44 -30.62 -22.55
C MET A 10 -37.64 -29.11 -22.64
N VAL A 11 -38.20 -28.52 -21.58
CA VAL A 11 -37.96 -27.11 -21.32
C VAL A 11 -36.56 -27.05 -20.74
N SER A 12 -35.59 -26.66 -21.58
CA SER A 12 -34.25 -26.31 -21.11
C SER A 12 -34.37 -25.09 -20.21
N ALA A 13 -34.51 -25.32 -18.91
CA ALA A 13 -34.24 -24.32 -17.90
C ALA A 13 -32.73 -24.07 -17.90
N VAL A 14 -32.28 -23.17 -18.78
CA VAL A 14 -30.99 -22.50 -18.59
C VAL A 14 -31.19 -21.56 -17.42
N ALA A 15 -30.99 -22.08 -16.21
CA ALA A 15 -30.70 -21.24 -15.07
C ALA A 15 -29.40 -20.50 -15.41
N LEU A 16 -29.51 -19.23 -15.83
CA LEU A 16 -28.40 -18.29 -15.85
C LEU A 16 -27.89 -18.17 -14.42
N ALA A 17 -26.96 -19.03 -14.03
CA ALA A 17 -26.03 -18.69 -12.97
C ALA A 17 -25.40 -17.37 -13.41
N LYS A 18 -25.63 -16.28 -12.67
CA LYS A 18 -24.84 -15.05 -12.86
C LYS A 18 -23.38 -15.48 -12.75
N ASP A 19 -22.69 -15.51 -13.87
CA ASP A 19 -21.32 -15.97 -13.95
C ASP A 19 -20.50 -15.21 -12.90
N LYS A 20 -19.95 -15.95 -11.93
CA LYS A 20 -18.98 -15.41 -10.99
C LYS A 20 -17.86 -14.84 -11.86
N VAL A 21 -17.60 -13.54 -11.76
CA VAL A 21 -16.53 -12.90 -12.54
C VAL A 21 -15.25 -13.68 -12.28
N ASP A 22 -14.69 -14.28 -13.33
CA ASP A 22 -13.43 -15.01 -13.24
C ASP A 22 -12.28 -14.02 -13.30
N PHE A 23 -11.50 -13.95 -12.21
CA PHE A 23 -10.37 -13.05 -12.08
C PHE A 23 -9.06 -13.66 -12.59
N ALA A 24 -9.05 -14.91 -13.05
CA ALA A 24 -7.83 -15.61 -13.47
C ALA A 24 -7.05 -14.84 -14.55
N GLN A 25 -7.75 -14.25 -15.53
CA GLN A 25 -7.12 -13.44 -16.57
C GLN A 25 -6.43 -12.21 -15.97
N GLY A 26 -7.14 -11.40 -15.17
CA GLY A 26 -6.58 -10.21 -14.53
C GLY A 26 -5.41 -10.54 -13.59
N GLN A 27 -5.50 -11.63 -12.83
CA GLN A 27 -4.43 -12.11 -11.95
C GLN A 27 -3.20 -12.58 -12.76
N SER A 28 -3.42 -13.22 -13.90
CA SER A 28 -2.34 -13.64 -14.80
C SER A 28 -1.58 -12.43 -15.37
N LEU A 29 -2.29 -11.39 -15.82
CA LEU A 29 -1.69 -10.12 -16.26
C LEU A 29 -0.84 -9.50 -15.15
N TYR A 30 -1.38 -9.43 -13.93
CA TYR A 30 -0.66 -8.90 -12.77
C TYR A 30 0.63 -9.69 -12.49
N ASN A 31 0.56 -11.03 -12.48
CA ASN A 31 1.71 -11.89 -12.22
C ASN A 31 2.79 -11.81 -13.31
N GLN A 32 2.40 -11.45 -14.54
CA GLN A 32 3.32 -11.21 -15.66
C GLN A 32 3.93 -9.80 -15.66
N GLY A 33 3.59 -8.96 -14.68
CA GLY A 33 4.04 -7.57 -14.60
C GLY A 33 3.29 -6.61 -15.54
N GLN A 34 2.21 -7.07 -16.18
CA GLN A 34 1.35 -6.27 -17.05
C GLN A 34 0.32 -5.51 -16.20
N TYR A 35 0.82 -4.60 -15.36
CA TYR A 35 0.02 -3.97 -14.30
C TYR A 35 -1.04 -3.01 -14.84
N LYS A 36 -0.78 -2.35 -15.98
CA LYS A 36 -1.76 -1.49 -16.63
C LYS A 36 -2.94 -2.30 -17.16
N GLU A 37 -2.66 -3.37 -17.90
CA GLU A 37 -3.66 -4.26 -18.47
C GLU A 37 -4.44 -4.98 -17.37
N ALA A 38 -3.78 -5.37 -16.28
CA ALA A 38 -4.44 -5.88 -15.09
C ALA A 38 -5.39 -4.83 -14.48
N ALA A 39 -4.95 -3.57 -14.31
CA ALA A 39 -5.79 -2.50 -13.81
C ALA A 39 -6.99 -2.22 -14.73
N ASP A 40 -6.78 -2.22 -16.06
CA ASP A 40 -7.84 -2.05 -17.06
C ASP A 40 -8.87 -3.20 -16.99
N PHE A 41 -8.41 -4.44 -16.80
CA PHE A 41 -9.30 -5.58 -16.58
C PHE A 41 -10.11 -5.41 -15.28
N PHE A 42 -9.45 -5.07 -14.18
CA PHE A 42 -10.12 -5.00 -12.87
C PHE A 42 -11.04 -3.79 -12.75
N VAL A 43 -10.78 -2.65 -13.41
CA VAL A 43 -11.74 -1.54 -13.41
C VAL A 43 -13.04 -1.94 -14.10
N ASP A 44 -12.99 -2.71 -15.19
CA ASP A 44 -14.20 -3.21 -15.83
C ASP A 44 -14.88 -4.30 -15.01
N ALA A 45 -14.11 -5.18 -14.36
CA ALA A 45 -14.64 -6.17 -13.44
C ALA A 45 -15.39 -5.52 -12.26
N THR A 46 -14.94 -4.38 -11.72
CA THR A 46 -15.65 -3.68 -10.63
C THR A 46 -17.02 -3.13 -11.03
N LYS A 47 -17.24 -2.88 -12.33
CA LYS A 47 -18.52 -2.40 -12.88
C LYS A 47 -19.53 -3.54 -13.05
N SER A 48 -19.06 -4.74 -13.37
CA SER A 48 -19.90 -5.93 -13.60
C SER A 48 -20.05 -6.84 -12.37
N ALA A 49 -19.15 -6.74 -11.39
CA ALA A 49 -19.16 -7.55 -10.18
C ALA A 49 -20.36 -7.25 -9.27
N ASP A 50 -20.91 -8.29 -8.65
CA ASP A 50 -21.92 -8.17 -7.60
C ASP A 50 -21.30 -7.81 -6.24
N SER A 51 -22.12 -7.57 -5.23
CA SER A 51 -21.64 -7.20 -3.89
C SER A 51 -20.70 -8.22 -3.23
N LYS A 52 -20.72 -9.49 -3.67
CA LYS A 52 -19.89 -10.55 -3.09
C LYS A 52 -18.50 -10.56 -3.73
N THR A 53 -18.38 -10.34 -5.03
CA THR A 53 -17.09 -10.36 -5.76
C THR A 53 -16.46 -8.99 -5.95
N LYS A 54 -17.24 -7.91 -5.83
CA LYS A 54 -16.75 -6.53 -5.96
C LYS A 54 -15.61 -6.15 -5.01
N PRO A 55 -15.57 -6.60 -3.73
CA PRO A 55 -14.44 -6.30 -2.84
C PRO A 55 -13.11 -6.87 -3.36
N GLU A 56 -13.15 -8.09 -3.91
CA GLU A 56 -11.97 -8.74 -4.48
C GLU A 56 -11.53 -8.04 -5.77
N ALA A 57 -12.47 -7.66 -6.65
CA ALA A 57 -12.16 -6.88 -7.85
C ALA A 57 -11.50 -5.53 -7.51
N LEU A 58 -12.04 -4.81 -6.51
CA LEU A 58 -11.49 -3.54 -6.04
C LEU A 58 -10.10 -3.72 -5.41
N LEU A 59 -9.90 -4.79 -4.63
CA LEU A 59 -8.59 -5.10 -4.05
C LEU A 59 -7.55 -5.33 -5.14
N TRP A 60 -7.87 -6.14 -6.16
CA TRP A 60 -6.97 -6.40 -7.28
C TRP A 60 -6.73 -5.18 -8.18
N LEU A 61 -7.74 -4.34 -8.38
CA LEU A 61 -7.56 -3.04 -9.02
C LEU A 61 -6.54 -2.19 -8.24
N GLY A 62 -6.70 -2.10 -6.92
CA GLY A 62 -5.76 -1.37 -6.07
C GLY A 62 -4.33 -1.90 -6.16
N ARG A 63 -4.14 -3.22 -6.09
CA ARG A 63 -2.81 -3.87 -6.22
C ARG A 63 -2.17 -3.56 -7.58
N SER A 64 -2.96 -3.60 -8.64
CA SER A 64 -2.48 -3.35 -10.00
C SER A 64 -2.06 -1.88 -10.15
N LEU A 65 -2.86 -0.94 -9.65
CA LEU A 65 -2.54 0.49 -9.69
C LEU A 65 -1.34 0.85 -8.82
N ASP A 66 -1.16 0.18 -7.68
CA ASP A 66 0.03 0.33 -6.83
C ASP A 66 1.32 0.04 -7.59
N LYS A 67 1.33 -1.06 -8.34
CA LYS A 67 2.49 -1.47 -9.14
C LYS A 67 2.61 -0.65 -10.43
N TYR A 68 1.51 -0.19 -10.99
CA TYR A 68 1.49 0.64 -12.19
C TYR A 68 1.90 2.11 -11.92
N ALA A 69 1.82 2.60 -10.68
CA ALA A 69 2.02 4.02 -10.34
C ALA A 69 3.38 4.60 -10.78
N GLU A 70 4.46 3.81 -10.81
CA GLU A 70 5.75 4.26 -11.35
C GLU A 70 5.66 4.52 -12.85
N GLN A 71 5.05 3.61 -13.60
CA GLN A 71 4.86 3.78 -15.03
C GLN A 71 3.92 4.96 -15.34
N VAL A 72 2.93 5.24 -14.50
CA VAL A 72 2.09 6.45 -14.61
C VAL A 72 2.94 7.72 -14.57
N ASN A 73 3.94 7.79 -13.68
CA ASN A 73 4.88 8.91 -13.66
C ASN A 73 5.73 8.97 -14.93
N ASN A 74 6.27 7.84 -15.37
CA ASN A 74 7.06 7.79 -16.60
C ASN A 74 6.25 8.25 -17.82
N ASP A 75 5.03 7.77 -17.98
CA ASP A 75 4.14 8.14 -19.08
C ASP A 75 3.79 9.64 -19.02
N ALA A 76 3.45 10.15 -17.84
CA ALA A 76 3.14 11.56 -17.62
C ALA A 76 4.36 12.46 -17.90
N GLU A 77 5.56 12.07 -17.44
CA GLU A 77 6.79 12.82 -17.73
C GLU A 77 7.13 12.84 -19.23
N GLN A 78 6.91 11.72 -19.92
CA GLN A 78 7.10 11.65 -21.36
C GLN A 78 6.15 12.59 -22.09
N GLU A 79 4.87 12.60 -21.72
CA GLU A 79 3.85 13.46 -22.31
C GLU A 79 4.10 14.94 -21.99
N CYS A 80 4.41 15.26 -20.74
CA CYS A 80 4.45 16.63 -20.25
C CYS A 80 5.80 17.33 -20.42
N TYR A 81 6.92 16.61 -20.49
CA TYR A 81 8.25 17.22 -20.49
C TYR A 81 9.20 16.71 -21.56
N ARG A 82 9.23 15.39 -21.82
CA ARG A 82 10.33 14.79 -22.59
C ARG A 82 10.06 14.71 -24.10
N LYS A 83 8.79 14.59 -24.53
CA LYS A 83 8.45 14.51 -25.96
C LYS A 83 8.61 15.87 -26.65
N LYS A 84 8.94 15.85 -27.95
CA LYS A 84 8.98 17.05 -28.78
C LYS A 84 7.57 17.68 -28.85
N GLY A 85 7.47 18.96 -28.54
CA GLY A 85 6.19 19.69 -28.52
C GLY A 85 5.42 19.58 -27.20
N SER A 86 5.99 18.95 -26.17
CA SER A 86 5.37 18.90 -24.85
C SER A 86 5.15 20.30 -24.25
N PRO A 87 4.10 20.49 -23.41
CA PRO A 87 3.81 21.77 -22.76
C PRO A 87 4.94 22.27 -21.84
N LYS A 88 5.73 21.35 -21.25
CA LYS A 88 6.80 21.62 -20.28
C LYS A 88 6.33 22.37 -19.03
N THR A 89 5.11 22.07 -18.57
CA THR A 89 4.52 22.70 -17.38
C THR A 89 4.04 21.69 -16.34
N PRO A 90 4.12 22.02 -15.03
CA PRO A 90 3.52 21.22 -13.97
C PRO A 90 2.02 20.99 -14.11
N ALA A 91 1.29 21.95 -14.70
CA ALA A 91 -0.14 21.85 -14.94
C ALA A 91 -0.51 20.64 -15.81
N CYS A 92 0.35 20.27 -16.77
CA CYS A 92 0.15 19.07 -17.59
C CYS A 92 0.12 17.79 -16.75
N MET A 93 0.96 17.67 -15.71
CA MET A 93 0.96 16.50 -14.81
C MET A 93 -0.34 16.40 -14.01
N GLY A 94 -0.89 17.56 -13.59
CA GLY A 94 -2.20 17.62 -12.94
C GLY A 94 -3.33 17.11 -13.85
N GLN A 95 -3.36 17.57 -15.11
CA GLN A 95 -4.31 17.09 -16.12
C GLN A 95 -4.14 15.60 -16.41
N TYR A 96 -2.91 15.10 -16.41
CA TYR A 96 -2.66 13.67 -16.55
C TYR A 96 -3.26 12.88 -15.38
N ALA A 97 -3.08 13.34 -14.13
CA ALA A 97 -3.71 12.71 -12.97
C ALA A 97 -5.24 12.74 -13.05
N GLU A 98 -5.85 13.84 -13.53
CA GLU A 98 -7.30 13.93 -13.77
C GLU A 98 -7.79 12.91 -14.81
N LYS A 99 -7.07 12.74 -15.91
CA LYS A 99 -7.35 11.71 -16.93
C LYS A 99 -7.30 10.31 -16.33
N MET A 100 -6.31 10.04 -15.48
CA MET A 100 -6.18 8.76 -14.79
C MET A 100 -7.33 8.52 -13.80
N ASN A 101 -7.76 9.57 -13.09
CA ASN A 101 -8.92 9.50 -12.19
C ASN A 101 -10.24 9.28 -12.94
N ALA A 102 -10.39 9.83 -14.14
CA ALA A 102 -11.58 9.60 -14.96
C ALA A 102 -11.71 8.13 -15.38
N HIS A 103 -10.58 7.44 -15.60
CA HIS A 103 -10.55 6.04 -16.02
C HIS A 103 -10.59 5.07 -14.84
N TYR A 104 -9.75 5.28 -13.83
CA TYR A 104 -9.58 4.35 -12.71
C TYR A 104 -10.42 4.67 -11.48
N GLY A 105 -11.13 5.80 -11.45
CA GLY A 105 -11.96 6.19 -10.32
C GLY A 105 -11.50 7.48 -9.65
N ALA A 106 -12.46 8.24 -9.12
CA ALA A 106 -12.22 9.54 -8.52
C ALA A 106 -11.21 9.46 -7.37
N GLY A 107 -10.20 10.34 -7.41
CA GLY A 107 -9.17 10.43 -6.38
C GLY A 107 -8.16 9.29 -6.36
N ALA A 108 -8.18 8.36 -7.32
CA ALA A 108 -7.20 7.28 -7.41
C ALA A 108 -5.75 7.81 -7.46
N PHE A 109 -5.52 8.89 -8.19
CA PHE A 109 -4.23 9.54 -8.38
C PHE A 109 -4.26 11.00 -7.95
N GLN A 110 -3.19 11.44 -7.31
CA GLN A 110 -2.98 12.83 -6.94
C GLN A 110 -1.61 13.31 -7.43
N PHE A 111 -1.59 14.50 -8.04
CA PHE A 111 -0.37 15.19 -8.41
C PHE A 111 0.20 15.99 -7.22
N PHE A 112 1.49 15.81 -6.95
CA PHE A 112 2.25 16.53 -5.92
C PHE A 112 3.21 17.51 -6.61
N PRO A 113 2.85 18.80 -6.72
CA PRO A 113 3.61 19.77 -7.52
C PRO A 113 5.02 20.04 -7.00
N THR A 114 5.23 19.90 -5.69
CA THR A 114 6.53 20.12 -5.03
C THR A 114 7.57 19.07 -5.41
N GLN A 115 7.11 17.87 -5.75
CA GLN A 115 7.95 16.74 -6.16
C GLN A 115 7.84 16.43 -7.66
N ILE A 116 6.87 17.03 -8.35
CA ILE A 116 6.51 16.76 -9.75
C ILE A 116 6.24 15.27 -9.98
N ILE A 117 5.44 14.66 -9.10
CA ILE A 117 5.06 13.25 -9.20
C ILE A 117 3.55 13.06 -9.04
N ILE A 118 3.03 12.03 -9.66
CA ILE A 118 1.66 11.54 -9.51
C ILE A 118 1.72 10.30 -8.62
N ARG A 119 0.98 10.27 -7.51
CA ARG A 119 0.92 9.11 -6.61
C ARG A 119 -0.45 8.46 -6.68
N TYR A 120 -0.48 7.13 -6.64
CA TYR A 120 -1.70 6.41 -6.34
C TYR A 120 -2.01 6.50 -4.85
N MET A 121 -3.27 6.81 -4.53
CA MET A 121 -3.71 7.21 -3.19
C MET A 121 -4.38 6.09 -2.38
N GLY A 122 -4.56 4.90 -2.97
CA GLY A 122 -5.16 3.76 -2.28
C GLY A 122 -6.69 3.81 -2.15
N THR A 123 -7.38 4.68 -2.89
CA THR A 123 -8.84 4.88 -2.77
C THR A 123 -9.65 3.58 -2.87
N HIS A 124 -9.25 2.64 -3.73
CA HIS A 124 -9.92 1.35 -3.86
C HIS A 124 -9.77 0.47 -2.61
N TYR A 125 -8.60 0.51 -1.97
CA TYR A 125 -8.39 -0.18 -0.71
C TYR A 125 -9.24 0.42 0.41
N GLN A 126 -9.28 1.75 0.49
CA GLN A 126 -10.15 2.46 1.41
C GLN A 126 -11.61 2.09 1.19
N GLN A 127 -12.04 1.99 -0.07
CA GLN A 127 -13.40 1.58 -0.42
C GLN A 127 -13.70 0.16 0.08
N VAL A 128 -12.82 -0.81 -0.17
CA VAL A 128 -12.98 -2.18 0.35
C VAL A 128 -13.09 -2.20 1.87
N ALA A 129 -12.20 -1.48 2.57
CA ALA A 129 -12.17 -1.44 4.03
C ALA A 129 -13.40 -0.76 4.66
N THR A 130 -14.02 0.19 3.94
CA THR A 130 -15.14 1.02 4.43
C THR A 130 -16.49 0.42 4.05
N ASP A 131 -16.68 0.08 2.78
CA ASP A 131 -17.97 -0.36 2.24
C ASP A 131 -18.18 -1.87 2.44
N TYR A 132 -17.08 -2.64 2.52
CA TYR A 132 -17.10 -4.09 2.63
C TYR A 132 -16.29 -4.62 3.83
N PRO A 133 -16.50 -4.09 5.06
CA PRO A 133 -15.65 -4.38 6.22
C PRO A 133 -15.71 -5.83 6.69
N LYS A 134 -16.72 -6.60 6.25
CA LYS A 134 -16.92 -8.02 6.55
C LYS A 134 -16.44 -8.97 5.45
N SER A 135 -15.90 -8.44 4.34
CA SER A 135 -15.35 -9.26 3.27
C SER A 135 -13.99 -9.83 3.65
N ASP A 136 -13.59 -10.96 3.06
CA ASP A 136 -12.27 -11.55 3.25
C ASP A 136 -11.13 -10.61 2.77
N ALA A 137 -11.44 -9.70 1.85
CA ALA A 137 -10.53 -8.68 1.35
C ALA A 137 -10.31 -7.49 2.31
N ALA A 138 -11.15 -7.33 3.34
CA ALA A 138 -11.17 -6.12 4.16
C ALA A 138 -9.88 -5.89 4.96
N ALA A 139 -9.32 -6.95 5.55
CA ALA A 139 -8.09 -6.84 6.33
C ALA A 139 -6.92 -6.44 5.43
N GLU A 140 -6.75 -7.14 4.31
CA GLU A 140 -5.70 -6.83 3.35
C GLU A 140 -5.79 -5.40 2.80
N ALA A 141 -6.98 -5.00 2.35
CA ALA A 141 -7.18 -3.66 1.81
C ALA A 141 -6.87 -2.60 2.87
N ALA A 142 -7.36 -2.77 4.10
CA ALA A 142 -7.04 -1.85 5.18
C ALA A 142 -5.53 -1.79 5.49
N TYR A 143 -4.80 -2.91 5.33
CA TYR A 143 -3.35 -2.94 5.48
C TYR A 143 -2.63 -2.15 4.38
N PHE A 144 -2.99 -2.36 3.11
CA PHE A 144 -2.39 -1.57 2.03
C PHE A 144 -2.73 -0.09 2.12
N GLN A 145 -3.94 0.26 2.56
CA GLN A 145 -4.30 1.65 2.82
C GLN A 145 -3.50 2.24 3.99
N LEU A 146 -3.19 1.44 5.01
CA LEU A 146 -2.32 1.86 6.11
C LEU A 146 -0.92 2.20 5.59
N GLU A 147 -0.34 1.35 4.73
CA GLU A 147 0.99 1.56 4.13
C GLU A 147 1.09 2.86 3.31
N LYS A 148 -0.02 3.31 2.70
CA LYS A 148 -0.07 4.62 2.01
C LYS A 148 -0.01 5.82 2.93
N ASN A 149 -0.33 5.63 4.22
CA ASN A 149 -0.51 6.70 5.20
C ASN A 149 0.46 6.57 6.38
N LEU A 150 1.71 6.15 6.11
CA LEU A 150 2.78 6.02 7.12
C LEU A 150 3.64 7.29 7.27
N LEU A 151 3.25 8.40 6.65
CA LEU A 151 3.89 9.70 6.85
C LEU A 151 3.20 10.45 8.00
N GLY A 152 3.98 10.97 8.95
CA GLY A 152 3.46 11.82 10.03
C GLY A 152 4.28 11.74 11.32
N ALA A 153 3.71 12.29 12.40
CA ALA A 153 4.30 12.21 13.74
C ALA A 153 4.31 10.75 14.23
N PRO A 154 5.32 10.34 15.04
CA PRO A 154 5.50 8.95 15.45
C PRO A 154 4.24 8.35 16.09
N GLU A 155 3.67 9.06 17.06
CA GLU A 155 2.54 8.57 17.84
C GLU A 155 1.27 8.45 17.00
N ASP A 156 1.07 9.32 16.00
CA ASP A 156 -0.07 9.24 15.08
C ASP A 156 0.06 8.02 14.16
N VAL A 157 1.25 7.79 13.62
CA VAL A 157 1.52 6.64 12.73
C VAL A 157 1.39 5.34 13.50
N LEU A 158 2.07 5.22 14.64
CA LEU A 158 2.03 4.04 15.51
C LEU A 158 0.61 3.78 16.02
N GLY A 159 -0.14 4.82 16.37
CA GLY A 159 -1.55 4.74 16.77
C GLY A 159 -2.41 4.11 15.68
N ARG A 160 -2.30 4.55 14.43
CA ARG A 160 -3.04 3.95 13.29
C ARG A 160 -2.70 2.48 13.08
N VAL A 161 -1.42 2.11 13.20
CA VAL A 161 -1.01 0.70 13.08
C VAL A 161 -1.59 -0.12 14.24
N GLN A 162 -1.59 0.42 15.45
CA GLN A 162 -2.15 -0.24 16.62
C GLN A 162 -3.67 -0.45 16.50
N ASP A 163 -4.40 0.54 15.99
CA ASP A 163 -5.83 0.44 15.71
C ASP A 163 -6.12 -0.68 14.69
N TYR A 164 -5.31 -0.77 13.63
CA TYR A 164 -5.38 -1.86 12.67
C TYR A 164 -5.15 -3.23 13.36
N ILE A 165 -4.11 -3.35 14.18
CA ILE A 165 -3.76 -4.59 14.91
C ILE A 165 -4.89 -5.01 15.87
N ASN A 166 -5.59 -4.05 16.46
CA ASN A 166 -6.70 -4.32 17.36
C ASN A 166 -7.92 -4.84 16.59
N LYS A 167 -8.20 -4.23 15.43
CA LYS A 167 -9.37 -4.53 14.57
C LYS A 167 -9.29 -5.89 13.85
N TYR A 168 -8.17 -6.20 13.20
CA TYR A 168 -8.05 -7.38 12.34
C TYR A 168 -7.31 -8.54 13.00
N LYS A 169 -7.53 -9.77 12.51
CA LYS A 169 -6.86 -11.02 12.95
C LYS A 169 -6.26 -11.76 11.74
N GLY A 170 -5.53 -12.85 11.98
CA GLY A 170 -4.95 -13.68 10.92
C GLY A 170 -3.65 -13.13 10.34
N GLU A 171 -3.32 -13.53 9.10
CA GLU A 171 -2.05 -13.21 8.44
C GLU A 171 -1.76 -11.70 8.38
N TRP A 172 -2.76 -10.89 7.99
CA TRP A 172 -2.59 -9.45 7.89
C TRP A 172 -2.40 -8.76 9.25
N ASN A 173 -2.88 -9.38 10.34
CA ASN A 173 -2.53 -8.92 11.69
C ASN A 173 -1.05 -9.15 12.00
N LEU A 174 -0.49 -10.30 11.60
CA LEU A 174 0.92 -10.60 11.78
C LEU A 174 1.79 -9.63 10.97
N LYS A 175 1.41 -9.33 9.73
CA LYS A 175 2.07 -8.32 8.89
C LYS A 175 2.04 -6.92 9.54
N ALA A 176 0.90 -6.49 10.09
CA ALA A 176 0.81 -5.21 10.79
C ALA A 176 1.63 -5.16 12.09
N ARG A 177 1.72 -6.25 12.83
CA ARG A 177 2.61 -6.35 14.00
C ARG A 177 4.08 -6.24 13.62
N LEU A 178 4.46 -6.82 12.48
CA LEU A 178 5.80 -6.68 11.94
C LEU A 178 6.07 -5.22 11.55
N LEU A 179 5.12 -4.59 10.85
CA LEU A 179 5.20 -3.17 10.51
C LEU A 179 5.33 -2.28 11.75
N TYR A 180 4.57 -2.55 12.82
CA TYR A 180 4.68 -1.81 14.08
C TYR A 180 6.09 -1.90 14.69
N ALA A 181 6.69 -3.09 14.68
CA ALA A 181 8.05 -3.28 15.18
C ALA A 181 9.08 -2.50 14.34
N ARG A 182 8.98 -2.61 13.01
CA ARG A 182 9.83 -1.89 12.05
C ARG A 182 9.71 -0.37 12.15
N LEU A 183 8.50 0.17 12.32
CA LEU A 183 8.31 1.61 12.49
C LEU A 183 8.96 2.12 13.77
N ASN A 184 8.89 1.37 14.88
CA ASN A 184 9.62 1.72 16.11
C ASN A 184 11.14 1.67 15.90
N GLU A 185 11.63 0.69 15.15
CA GLU A 185 13.04 0.60 14.75
C GLU A 185 13.47 1.79 13.87
N ASP A 186 12.70 2.14 12.85
CA ASP A 186 12.93 3.30 11.98
C ASP A 186 13.03 4.59 12.80
N ILE A 187 12.08 4.82 13.71
CA ILE A 187 12.07 6.02 14.57
C ILE A 187 13.34 6.07 15.41
N TRP A 188 13.76 4.94 15.98
CA TRP A 188 15.01 4.86 16.74
C TRP A 188 16.23 5.18 15.86
N TRP A 189 16.32 4.61 14.66
CA TRP A 189 17.41 4.87 13.73
C TRP A 189 17.44 6.32 13.24
N ILE A 190 16.28 6.94 13.00
CA ILE A 190 16.18 8.36 12.64
C ILE A 190 16.72 9.22 13.79
N HIS A 191 16.31 8.96 15.04
CA HIS A 191 16.82 9.67 16.22
C HIS A 191 18.32 9.48 16.42
N ARG A 192 18.89 8.34 16.00
CA ARG A 192 20.31 8.05 16.17
C ARG A 192 21.20 8.56 15.03
N LYS A 193 20.78 8.39 13.77
CA LYS A 193 21.60 8.69 12.58
C LYS A 193 21.25 10.03 11.93
N TRP A 194 19.98 10.44 11.92
CA TRP A 194 19.50 11.61 11.17
C TRP A 194 19.39 12.86 12.05
N ALA A 195 19.35 12.67 13.37
CA ALA A 195 19.63 13.70 14.38
C ALA A 195 20.90 14.51 14.10
N TRP A 196 21.93 13.88 13.54
CA TRP A 196 23.20 14.51 13.21
C TRP A 196 23.05 15.59 12.12
N MET A 197 22.05 15.47 11.23
CA MET A 197 21.73 16.49 10.23
C MET A 197 20.87 17.65 10.79
N LEU A 198 20.14 17.43 11.90
CA LEU A 198 19.35 18.45 12.60
C LEU A 198 20.18 19.25 13.62
N TYR A 199 21.44 18.87 13.83
CA TYR A 199 22.38 19.41 14.82
C TYR A 199 22.87 20.85 14.54
N ASN A 200 22.09 21.68 13.84
CA ASN A 200 22.42 23.10 13.64
C ASN A 200 21.98 23.96 14.85
N GLY A 201 22.36 23.53 16.07
CA GLY A 201 22.49 24.41 17.24
C GLY A 201 21.36 24.43 18.28
N SER A 202 20.49 23.41 18.40
CA SER A 202 19.36 23.47 19.37
C SER A 202 19.13 22.25 20.26
N VAL A 203 19.66 21.05 19.95
CA VAL A 203 19.48 19.83 20.75
C VAL A 203 20.78 19.04 20.79
N ALA A 204 21.20 18.57 21.96
CA ALA A 204 22.41 17.76 22.11
C ALA A 204 22.20 16.33 21.60
N GLU A 205 23.26 15.71 21.04
CA GLU A 205 23.20 14.35 20.48
C GLU A 205 22.75 13.31 21.54
N ASP A 206 23.27 13.42 22.77
CA ASP A 206 22.92 12.54 23.89
C ASP A 206 21.42 12.61 24.22
N GLU A 207 20.79 13.77 24.06
CA GLU A 207 19.37 13.96 24.32
C GLU A 207 18.52 13.21 23.27
N LEU A 208 18.97 13.16 22.01
CA LEU A 208 18.30 12.46 20.92
C LEU A 208 18.46 10.94 21.04
N ILE A 209 19.63 10.47 21.48
CA ILE A 209 19.87 9.05 21.80
C ILE A 209 18.92 8.59 22.92
N VAL A 210 18.78 9.38 23.99
CA VAL A 210 17.87 9.08 25.10
C VAL A 210 16.40 9.08 24.65
N ARG A 211 16.01 10.03 23.80
CA ARG A 211 14.64 10.10 23.23
C ARG A 211 14.33 8.90 22.32
N GLY A 212 15.31 8.42 21.55
CA GLY A 212 15.16 7.29 20.63
C GLY A 212 15.07 5.93 21.33
N GLU A 213 15.69 5.75 22.49
CA GLU A 213 15.84 4.43 23.14
C GLU A 213 14.50 3.80 23.56
N LYS A 214 13.47 4.61 23.86
CA LYS A 214 12.13 4.08 24.13
C LYS A 214 11.55 3.32 22.93
N TYR A 215 11.83 3.79 21.70
CA TYR A 215 11.37 3.17 20.47
C TYR A 215 12.14 1.88 20.18
N ARG A 216 13.45 1.83 20.45
CA ARG A 216 14.23 0.59 20.37
C ARG A 216 13.65 -0.51 21.27
N LYS A 217 13.37 -0.18 22.52
CA LYS A 217 12.77 -1.13 23.49
C LYS A 217 11.40 -1.60 23.02
N ALA A 218 10.57 -0.68 22.52
CA ALA A 218 9.26 -1.02 21.96
C ALA A 218 9.38 -1.94 20.73
N ALA A 219 10.34 -1.71 19.83
CA ALA A 219 10.63 -2.58 18.70
C ALA A 219 11.02 -3.99 19.16
N ILE A 220 11.97 -4.10 20.11
CA ILE A 220 12.40 -5.38 20.69
C ILE A 220 11.21 -6.15 21.26
N THR A 221 10.39 -5.50 22.09
CA THR A 221 9.19 -6.13 22.68
C THR A 221 8.21 -6.57 21.60
N ALA A 222 7.95 -5.73 20.59
CA ALA A 222 7.03 -6.05 19.50
C ALA A 222 7.51 -7.26 18.68
N TYR A 223 8.80 -7.33 18.34
CA TYR A 223 9.37 -8.49 17.66
C TYR A 223 9.29 -9.75 18.52
N GLU A 224 9.64 -9.69 19.82
CA GLU A 224 9.55 -10.85 20.71
C GLU A 224 8.13 -11.38 20.85
N GLU A 225 7.13 -10.51 20.97
CA GLU A 225 5.72 -10.89 20.96
C GLU A 225 5.28 -11.48 19.63
N LEU A 226 5.71 -10.87 18.51
CA LEU A 226 5.40 -11.37 17.18
C LEU A 226 5.98 -12.76 16.96
N ILE A 227 7.23 -13.01 17.35
CA ILE A 227 7.88 -14.31 17.23
C ILE A 227 7.12 -15.38 18.01
N LYS A 228 6.66 -15.07 19.23
CA LYS A 228 5.83 -15.99 20.04
C LYS A 228 4.50 -16.33 19.33
N LYS A 229 3.87 -15.36 18.67
CA LYS A 229 2.58 -15.54 17.99
C LYS A 229 2.72 -16.20 16.61
N ALA A 230 3.71 -15.80 15.82
CA ALA A 230 3.90 -16.20 14.44
C ALA A 230 4.69 -17.50 14.30
N GLY A 231 5.40 -17.93 15.35
CA GLY A 231 6.10 -19.21 15.40
C GLY A 231 7.18 -19.35 14.32
N SER A 232 7.03 -20.35 13.46
CA SER A 232 7.92 -20.67 12.33
C SER A 232 7.40 -20.17 10.98
N SER A 233 6.32 -19.39 10.94
CA SER A 233 5.86 -18.72 9.71
C SER A 233 6.94 -17.77 9.18
N ASP A 234 6.82 -17.37 7.91
CA ASP A 234 7.81 -16.47 7.30
C ASP A 234 7.87 -15.11 8.01
N VAL A 235 6.74 -14.57 8.46
CA VAL A 235 6.70 -13.38 9.32
C VAL A 235 7.48 -13.60 10.62
N GLY A 236 7.35 -14.78 11.23
CA GLY A 236 8.09 -15.14 12.44
C GLY A 236 9.59 -15.30 12.21
N LYS A 237 10.02 -15.82 11.06
CA LYS A 237 11.44 -15.90 10.67
C LYS A 237 12.02 -14.51 10.44
N THR A 238 11.33 -13.68 9.67
CA THR A 238 11.72 -12.28 9.42
C THR A 238 11.88 -11.51 10.72
N ALA A 239 10.91 -11.62 11.64
CA ALA A 239 10.98 -10.98 12.94
C ALA A 239 12.19 -11.42 13.79
N ARG A 240 12.64 -12.68 13.69
CA ARG A 240 13.87 -13.14 14.40
C ARG A 240 15.12 -12.49 13.85
N THR A 241 15.24 -12.41 12.53
CA THR A 241 16.37 -11.79 11.85
C THR A 241 16.44 -10.30 12.20
N GLU A 242 15.33 -9.59 12.09
CA GLU A 242 15.25 -8.15 12.39
C GLU A 242 15.47 -7.86 13.88
N LEU A 243 14.92 -8.69 14.78
CA LEU A 243 15.23 -8.60 16.22
C LEU A 243 16.73 -8.75 16.51
N ALA A 244 17.41 -9.67 15.84
CA ALA A 244 18.85 -9.85 15.99
C ALA A 244 19.60 -8.60 15.54
N ASN A 245 19.20 -7.99 14.42
CA ASN A 245 19.76 -6.74 13.93
C ASN A 245 19.59 -5.60 14.94
N VAL A 246 18.36 -5.38 15.45
CA VAL A 246 18.09 -4.35 16.46
C VAL A 246 18.90 -4.58 17.75
N LYS A 247 18.99 -5.83 18.24
CA LYS A 247 19.80 -6.14 19.44
C LYS A 247 21.29 -5.88 19.21
N ASN A 248 21.78 -6.17 18.01
CA ASN A 248 23.18 -5.98 17.64
C ASN A 248 23.52 -4.56 17.15
N ASN A 249 22.56 -3.63 17.12
CA ASN A 249 22.71 -2.30 16.52
C ASN A 249 23.15 -2.34 15.04
N VAL A 250 22.63 -3.30 14.28
CA VAL A 250 22.85 -3.39 12.83
C VAL A 250 21.68 -2.73 12.13
N ASP A 251 21.97 -1.75 11.28
CA ASP A 251 20.97 -1.12 10.38
C ASP A 251 20.93 -1.90 9.07
N ASP A 252 19.75 -2.35 8.66
CA ASP A 252 19.55 -3.05 7.39
C ASP A 252 19.47 -2.09 6.18
N GLY A 253 19.39 -0.78 6.45
CA GLY A 253 19.32 0.28 5.45
C GLY A 253 17.93 0.49 4.84
N ILE A 254 16.90 -0.15 5.38
CA ILE A 254 15.53 -0.05 4.89
C ILE A 254 14.70 0.83 5.84
N LEU A 255 14.13 1.91 5.31
CA LEU A 255 13.13 2.72 6.03
C LEU A 255 11.73 2.31 5.56
N TYR A 256 10.90 1.84 6.49
CA TYR A 256 9.53 1.38 6.24
C TYR A 256 8.50 2.51 6.44
N GLY A 257 8.88 3.59 7.12
CA GLY A 257 8.12 4.83 7.22
C GLY A 257 9.01 6.06 7.39
N ILE A 258 8.46 7.26 7.13
CA ILE A 258 9.13 8.53 7.41
C ILE A 258 8.38 9.20 8.55
N VAL A 259 9.09 9.34 9.65
CA VAL A 259 8.57 9.96 10.87
C VAL A 259 9.32 11.26 11.09
N SER A 260 8.59 12.37 11.16
CA SER A 260 9.13 13.69 11.43
C SER A 260 8.24 14.40 12.44
N ASP A 261 8.86 15.01 13.45
CA ASP A 261 8.17 15.92 14.37
C ASP A 261 7.84 17.27 13.71
N ALA A 262 8.32 17.51 12.48
CA ALA A 262 7.93 18.67 11.70
C ALA A 262 6.52 18.45 11.11
N VAL A 263 5.58 19.23 11.64
CA VAL A 263 4.15 19.30 11.28
C VAL A 263 3.90 19.11 9.78
N THR A 264 2.90 18.28 9.49
CA THR A 264 2.33 17.97 8.18
C THR A 264 1.82 19.21 7.44
N SER A 265 2.54 19.63 6.41
CA SER A 265 1.96 20.23 5.20
C SER A 265 2.93 20.07 4.03
N GLY A 266 2.65 19.14 3.11
CA GLY A 266 3.09 19.20 1.71
C GLY A 266 4.58 19.17 1.33
N ASP A 267 5.53 19.31 2.25
CA ASP A 267 6.91 19.70 1.90
C ASP A 267 8.01 18.97 2.66
N VAL A 268 8.18 17.67 2.40
CA VAL A 268 9.51 17.06 2.64
C VAL A 268 9.94 16.27 1.41
N GLY A 269 10.46 17.01 0.44
CA GLY A 269 11.43 16.45 -0.50
C GLY A 269 12.71 16.14 0.28
N PHE A 270 12.99 14.86 0.51
CA PHE A 270 14.35 14.43 0.83
C PHE A 270 15.23 14.66 -0.40
N GLN A 271 15.77 15.88 -0.55
CA GLN A 271 16.85 16.11 -1.49
C GLN A 271 18.11 15.46 -0.92
N ARG A 272 18.51 14.31 -1.49
CA ARG A 272 19.91 13.89 -1.41
C ARG A 272 20.75 14.96 -2.10
N LYS A 273 21.44 15.80 -1.33
CA LYS A 273 22.64 16.45 -1.85
C LYS A 273 23.64 15.34 -2.15
N ARG A 274 23.94 15.16 -3.44
CA ARG A 274 25.19 14.52 -3.85
C ARG A 274 26.28 15.53 -3.56
N ASP A 275 27.00 15.32 -2.47
CA ASP A 275 28.31 15.96 -2.33
C ASP A 275 29.26 15.33 -3.36
N LYS A 276 30.08 16.21 -3.93
CA LYS A 276 30.94 15.97 -5.11
C LYS A 276 31.98 14.88 -4.88
#